data_AF-A0A661XFX5-F1
#
_entry.id   AF-A0A661XFX5-F1
#
_cell.length_a   1.000
_cell.length_b   1.000
_cell.length_c   1.000
_cell.angle_alpha   90.00
_cell.angle_beta   90.00
_cell.angle_gamma   90.00
#
_symmetry.space_group_name_H-M   'P 1'
#
loop_
_entity.id
_entity.type
_entity.pdbx_description
1 polymer ?
#
loop_
_entity_poly.entity_id
_entity_poly.type
_entity_poly.pdbx_seq_one_letter_code
_entity_poly.pdbx_strand_id
1 'polypeptide(L)'
;MWLTLVQKKGKAVFPSGDVREGGSLSSAPACRQAGWNAQCPRSQSPFGKNRLPYTLALSLCQTVALYASSDVKPPQETFFLLCCEMIIKRLGYGKDIIEEIERVCKKNRIKKGWIFFIGAFKNCEIGYYCQDKKKYKKIKIRKPVEILSGSGNLSLKDNKVFIHAHVVLGDESGKAFGGHLYSGKIFACELFIIPSKGKILKREFDEITGLSLWKE
;
A
#
# COMPACT_ATOMS: atom_id res chain seq x y z
N MET A 1 10.92 4.57 -26.90
CA MET A 1 10.12 3.56 -27.64
C MET A 1 8.76 3.40 -26.96
N TRP A 2 7.75 4.17 -27.40
CA TRP A 2 6.37 4.06 -26.95
C TRP A 2 5.53 3.58 -28.12
N LEU A 3 5.04 2.33 -28.06
CA LEU A 3 4.10 1.79 -29.02
C LEU A 3 2.72 2.41 -28.72
N THR A 4 2.29 3.36 -29.55
CA THR A 4 0.91 3.84 -29.53
C THR A 4 0.16 3.06 -30.61
N LEU A 5 -0.70 2.12 -30.21
CA LEU A 5 -1.60 1.40 -31.10
C LEU A 5 -2.74 2.35 -31.50
N VAL A 6 -2.79 2.74 -32.78
CA VAL A 6 -3.96 3.39 -33.37
C VAL A 6 -4.71 2.33 -34.18
N GLN A 7 -5.85 1.86 -33.68
CA GLN A 7 -6.77 1.02 -34.46
C GLN A 7 -7.57 1.91 -35.43
N LYS A 8 -7.40 1.70 -36.73
CA LYS A 8 -8.40 2.08 -37.75
C LYS A 8 -8.97 0.79 -38.32
N LYS A 9 -10.28 0.61 -38.15
CA LYS A 9 -11.15 -0.41 -38.78
C LYS A 9 -10.42 -1.67 -39.27
N GLY A 10 -10.10 -2.56 -38.33
CA GLY A 10 -9.85 -3.98 -38.62
C GLY A 10 -8.51 -4.37 -39.23
N LYS A 11 -7.50 -3.49 -39.34
CA LYS A 11 -6.12 -3.91 -39.66
C LYS A 11 -5.09 -3.16 -38.80
N ALA A 12 -4.23 -3.91 -38.12
CA ALA A 12 -3.08 -3.36 -37.39
C ALA A 12 -2.00 -2.94 -38.40
N VAL A 13 -1.60 -1.67 -38.37
CA VAL A 13 -0.45 -1.16 -39.15
C VAL A 13 0.57 -0.64 -38.15
N PHE A 14 1.80 -1.15 -38.22
CA PHE A 14 2.93 -0.71 -37.40
C PHE A 14 3.69 0.38 -38.18
N PRO A 15 3.78 1.62 -37.69
CA PRO A 15 4.69 2.60 -38.30
C PRO A 15 6.09 2.48 -37.68
N SER A 16 7.09 2.33 -38.53
CA SER A 16 8.51 2.49 -38.20
C SER A 16 8.91 3.96 -38.31
N GLY A 17 9.29 4.60 -37.20
CA GLY A 17 9.84 5.96 -37.21
C GLY A 17 10.08 6.55 -35.83
N ASP A 18 11.26 7.13 -35.62
CA ASP A 18 11.71 7.78 -34.38
C ASP A 18 11.17 9.21 -34.22
N VAL A 19 10.73 9.58 -33.01
CA VAL A 19 10.44 10.98 -32.64
C VAL A 19 11.21 11.32 -31.35
N ARG A 20 12.07 12.35 -31.43
CA ARG A 20 12.88 12.87 -30.31
C ARG A 20 12.10 13.84 -29.43
N GLU A 21 12.50 13.97 -28.16
CA GLU A 21 11.87 14.85 -27.16
C GLU A 21 11.92 16.34 -27.55
N GLY A 22 10.81 17.07 -27.37
CA GLY A 22 10.77 18.54 -27.41
C GLY A 22 9.86 19.21 -28.46
N GLY A 23 9.12 18.47 -29.30
CA GLY A 23 8.20 19.05 -30.28
C GLY A 23 6.76 19.26 -29.78
N SER A 24 6.12 20.38 -30.13
CA SER A 24 4.67 20.57 -29.92
C SER A 24 3.85 19.67 -30.85
N LEU A 25 2.88 18.94 -30.31
CA LEU A 25 2.00 17.99 -31.02
C LEU A 25 0.95 18.63 -31.96
N SER A 26 1.17 19.83 -32.48
CA SER A 26 0.33 20.44 -33.54
C SER A 26 0.80 20.07 -34.96
N SER A 27 1.99 19.49 -35.12
CA SER A 27 2.54 19.09 -36.42
C SER A 27 2.37 17.60 -36.76
N ALA A 28 1.81 16.78 -35.87
CA ALA A 28 1.56 15.37 -36.14
C ALA A 28 0.26 15.17 -36.96
N PRO A 29 0.29 14.51 -38.14
CA PRO A 29 -0.87 14.37 -39.04
C PRO A 29 -2.09 13.68 -38.40
N ALA A 30 -1.88 12.86 -37.37
CA ALA A 30 -2.90 12.01 -36.76
C ALA A 30 -3.91 12.75 -35.86
N CYS A 31 -3.56 13.91 -35.29
CA CYS A 31 -4.48 14.64 -34.40
C CYS A 31 -5.58 15.41 -35.16
N ARG A 32 -5.40 15.76 -36.44
CA ARG A 32 -6.39 16.51 -37.21
C ARG A 32 -7.56 15.67 -37.74
N GLN A 33 -7.37 14.36 -37.96
CA GLN A 33 -8.39 13.51 -38.57
C GLN A 33 -9.38 12.86 -37.58
N ALA A 34 -9.17 12.99 -36.26
CA ALA A 34 -9.98 12.30 -35.26
C ALA A 34 -11.03 13.19 -34.54
N GLY A 35 -11.05 14.51 -34.77
CA GLY A 35 -12.04 15.42 -34.16
C GLY A 35 -12.04 15.46 -32.62
N TRP A 36 -11.04 14.87 -31.97
CA TRP A 36 -10.93 14.80 -30.51
C TRP A 36 -10.31 16.08 -29.95
N ASN A 37 -11.14 16.98 -29.44
CA ASN A 37 -10.73 18.08 -28.55
C ASN A 37 -10.84 17.61 -27.09
N ALA A 38 -9.91 16.77 -26.64
CA ALA A 38 -9.75 16.47 -25.21
C ALA A 38 -8.32 16.78 -24.79
N GLN A 39 -8.16 17.81 -23.93
CA GLN A 39 -6.87 18.10 -23.32
C GLN A 39 -6.47 16.94 -22.40
N CYS A 40 -5.35 16.30 -22.70
CA CYS A 40 -4.72 15.35 -21.80
C CYS A 40 -4.40 16.08 -20.48
N PRO A 41 -4.86 15.60 -19.31
CA PRO A 41 -4.48 16.20 -18.04
C PRO A 41 -2.95 16.13 -17.92
N ARG A 42 -2.30 17.28 -17.73
CA ARG A 42 -0.86 17.32 -17.42
C ARG A 42 -0.63 16.48 -16.18
N SER A 43 -0.02 15.31 -16.36
CA SER A 43 0.42 14.46 -15.26
C SER A 43 1.61 15.13 -14.58
N GLN A 44 1.36 15.87 -13.50
CA GLN A 44 2.40 16.05 -12.49
C GLN A 44 2.48 14.76 -11.69
N SER A 45 3.27 13.80 -12.18
CA SER A 45 3.69 12.62 -11.43
C SER A 45 4.64 13.04 -10.31
N PRO A 46 4.38 12.70 -9.03
CA PRO A 46 5.31 12.97 -7.95
C PRO A 46 6.30 11.83 -7.68
N PHE A 47 6.42 10.79 -8.52
CA PHE A 47 7.29 9.64 -8.25
C PHE A 47 8.34 9.39 -9.33
N GLY A 48 9.60 9.42 -8.88
CA GLY A 48 10.78 9.05 -9.63
C GLY A 48 10.99 7.53 -9.75
N LYS A 49 11.57 7.15 -10.89
CA LYS A 49 12.42 5.98 -11.23
C LYS A 49 12.12 4.55 -10.71
N ASN A 50 10.97 4.22 -10.11
CA ASN A 50 10.68 2.80 -9.80
C ASN A 50 9.57 2.25 -10.73
N ARG A 51 10.00 1.45 -11.72
CA ARG A 51 9.14 0.79 -12.72
C ARG A 51 8.56 -0.51 -12.15
N LEU A 52 7.28 -0.78 -12.41
CA LEU A 52 6.72 -2.14 -12.29
C LEU A 52 7.49 -3.11 -13.23
N PRO A 53 7.57 -4.41 -12.90
CA PRO A 53 8.11 -5.41 -13.82
C PRO A 53 7.34 -5.39 -15.15
N TYR A 54 8.07 -5.28 -16.26
CA TYR A 54 7.53 -5.14 -17.62
C TYR A 54 6.53 -6.24 -17.99
N THR A 55 6.72 -7.44 -17.45
CA THR A 55 5.88 -8.63 -17.68
C THR A 55 4.48 -8.51 -17.07
N LEU A 56 4.35 -7.92 -15.88
CA LEU A 56 3.04 -7.65 -15.27
C LEU A 56 2.30 -6.54 -16.00
N ALA A 57 3.01 -5.49 -16.43
CA ALA A 57 2.42 -4.40 -17.21
C ALA A 57 1.90 -4.87 -18.59
N LEU A 58 2.60 -5.80 -19.24
CA LEU A 58 2.19 -6.37 -20.53
C LEU A 58 0.98 -7.31 -20.42
N SER A 59 0.96 -8.20 -19.43
CA SER A 59 -0.19 -9.07 -19.15
C SER A 59 -1.45 -8.24 -18.88
N LEU A 60 -1.29 -7.15 -18.12
CA LEU A 60 -2.38 -6.23 -17.83
C LEU A 60 -2.86 -5.43 -19.04
N CYS A 61 -1.94 -4.96 -19.87
CA CYS A 61 -2.31 -4.27 -21.10
C CYS A 61 -3.05 -5.19 -22.07
N GLN A 62 -2.71 -6.49 -22.10
CA GLN A 62 -3.41 -7.49 -22.90
C GLN A 62 -4.82 -7.78 -22.37
N THR A 63 -5.00 -7.92 -21.05
CA THR A 63 -6.33 -8.13 -20.46
C THR A 63 -7.24 -6.92 -20.65
N VAL A 64 -6.72 -5.70 -20.49
CA VAL A 64 -7.48 -4.47 -20.74
C VAL A 64 -7.81 -4.31 -22.23
N ALA A 65 -6.89 -4.66 -23.13
CA ALA A 65 -7.14 -4.64 -24.57
C ALA A 65 -8.18 -5.68 -25.01
N LEU A 66 -8.17 -6.89 -24.41
CA LEU A 66 -9.16 -7.93 -24.66
C LEU A 66 -10.57 -7.50 -24.22
N TYR A 67 -10.70 -6.84 -23.07
CA TYR A 67 -11.97 -6.24 -22.65
C TYR A 67 -12.39 -5.05 -23.51
N ALA A 68 -11.45 -4.22 -23.96
CA ALA A 68 -11.78 -3.12 -24.88
C ALA A 68 -12.23 -3.60 -26.28
N SER A 69 -11.87 -4.83 -26.66
CA SER A 69 -12.26 -5.46 -27.92
C SER A 69 -13.52 -6.34 -27.83
N SER A 70 -14.10 -6.50 -26.64
CA SER A 70 -15.34 -7.25 -26.43
C SER A 70 -16.43 -6.31 -25.94
N ASP A 71 -17.69 -6.50 -26.36
CA ASP A 71 -18.85 -5.77 -25.80
C ASP A 71 -19.16 -6.18 -24.34
N VAL A 72 -18.23 -6.89 -23.69
CA VAL A 72 -18.33 -7.36 -22.32
C VAL A 72 -17.72 -6.30 -21.42
N LYS A 73 -18.55 -5.63 -20.61
CA LYS A 73 -18.02 -4.79 -19.52
C LYS A 73 -17.20 -5.67 -18.58
N PRO A 74 -15.92 -5.35 -18.32
CA PRO A 74 -15.16 -6.08 -17.31
C PRO A 74 -15.90 -6.03 -15.98
N PRO A 75 -15.92 -7.11 -15.20
CA PRO A 75 -16.42 -7.07 -13.83
C PRO A 75 -15.71 -5.92 -13.10
N GLN A 76 -16.47 -5.06 -12.42
CA GLN A 76 -15.92 -3.89 -11.72
C GLN A 76 -14.81 -4.26 -10.71
N GLU A 77 -14.81 -5.52 -10.26
CA GLU A 77 -13.84 -6.09 -9.32
C GLU A 77 -12.46 -6.32 -9.95
N THR A 78 -12.36 -6.62 -11.25
CA THR A 78 -11.09 -7.02 -11.91
C THR A 78 -10.12 -5.85 -12.09
N PHE A 79 -10.62 -4.61 -12.19
CA PHE A 79 -9.80 -3.39 -12.27
C PHE A 79 -9.42 -2.82 -10.90
N PHE A 80 -10.08 -3.28 -9.82
CA PHE A 80 -10.02 -2.64 -8.50
C PHE A 80 -8.73 -2.96 -7.73
N LEU A 81 -8.14 -4.12 -7.97
CA LEU A 81 -6.87 -4.56 -7.38
C LEU A 81 -5.63 -3.81 -7.90
N LEU A 82 -5.78 -3.03 -8.98
CA LEU A 82 -4.64 -2.62 -9.79
C LEU A 82 -3.97 -1.29 -9.45
N CYS A 83 -4.49 -0.54 -8.48
CA CYS A 83 -4.06 0.85 -8.26
C CYS A 83 -3.97 1.25 -6.79
N CYS A 84 -3.75 0.30 -5.87
CA CYS A 84 -3.25 0.64 -4.54
C CYS A 84 -1.73 0.59 -4.58
N GLU A 85 -1.09 1.76 -4.68
CA GLU A 85 0.35 1.88 -4.58
C GLU A 85 0.81 1.36 -3.22
N MET A 86 1.52 0.24 -3.22
CA MET A 86 2.09 -0.36 -2.02
C MET A 86 3.29 0.47 -1.56
N ILE A 87 3.45 0.61 -0.25
CA ILE A 87 4.56 1.39 0.31
C ILE A 87 5.54 0.46 1.00
N ILE A 88 6.79 0.48 0.54
CA ILE A 88 7.90 -0.24 1.14
C ILE A 88 8.86 0.77 1.74
N LYS A 89 9.18 0.63 3.04
CA LYS A 89 9.99 1.62 3.75
C LYS A 89 10.89 0.97 4.80
N ARG A 90 12.17 1.31 4.76
CA ARG A 90 13.05 1.17 5.92
C ARG A 90 12.73 2.24 6.96
N LEU A 91 12.45 1.82 8.19
CA LEU A 91 12.14 2.71 9.30
C LEU A 91 13.41 3.23 10.00
N GLY A 92 13.27 4.37 10.67
CA GLY A 92 14.38 5.06 11.33
C GLY A 92 14.94 4.31 12.54
N TYR A 93 16.27 4.16 12.60
CA TYR A 93 16.97 3.61 13.77
C TYR A 93 16.65 4.40 15.04
N GLY A 94 16.40 3.70 16.14
CA GLY A 94 16.19 4.26 17.47
C GLY A 94 14.83 4.96 17.66
N LYS A 95 13.98 5.00 16.64
CA LYS A 95 12.60 5.52 16.72
C LYS A 95 11.65 4.49 17.30
N ASP A 96 10.51 4.95 17.80
CA ASP A 96 9.40 4.05 18.12
C ASP A 96 8.68 3.63 16.83
N ILE A 97 8.37 2.35 16.71
CA ILE A 97 7.74 1.79 15.51
C ILE A 97 6.32 2.29 15.28
N ILE A 98 5.52 2.49 16.32
CA ILE A 98 4.14 2.96 16.16
C ILE A 98 4.17 4.40 15.65
N GLU A 99 4.93 5.28 16.31
CA GLU A 99 5.10 6.67 15.89
C GLU A 99 5.64 6.80 14.46
N GLU A 100 6.60 5.96 14.08
CA GLU A 100 7.22 6.00 12.77
C GLU A 100 6.27 5.49 11.66
N ILE A 101 5.46 4.46 11.94
CA ILE A 101 4.39 4.02 11.03
C ILE A 101 3.32 5.11 10.89
N GLU A 102 2.89 5.77 11.98
CA GLU A 102 1.94 6.88 11.91
C GLU A 102 2.47 8.02 11.05
N ARG A 103 3.77 8.35 11.19
CA ARG A 103 4.44 9.36 10.36
C ARG A 103 4.41 8.99 8.87
N VAL A 104 4.68 7.72 8.53
CA VAL A 104 4.58 7.23 7.15
C VAL A 104 3.14 7.32 6.65
N CYS A 105 2.16 6.94 7.46
CA CYS A 105 0.74 7.03 7.10
C CYS A 105 0.31 8.48 6.87
N LYS A 106 0.69 9.41 7.75
CA LYS A 106 0.38 10.84 7.63
C LYS A 106 1.00 11.44 6.38
N LYS A 107 2.29 11.14 6.10
CA LYS A 107 2.99 11.65 4.91
C LYS A 107 2.31 11.20 3.61
N ASN A 108 1.83 9.96 3.57
CA ASN A 108 1.21 9.37 2.37
C ASN A 108 -0.33 9.43 2.40
N ARG A 109 -0.93 10.15 3.36
CA ARG A 109 -2.38 10.32 3.53
C ARG A 109 -3.15 8.98 3.63
N ILE A 110 -2.53 7.96 4.22
CA ILE A 110 -3.13 6.63 4.43
C ILE A 110 -4.03 6.69 5.66
N LYS A 111 -5.29 6.29 5.50
CA LYS A 111 -6.27 6.22 6.61
C LYS A 111 -6.64 4.80 7.00
N LYS A 112 -6.46 3.84 6.09
CA LYS A 112 -6.75 2.42 6.32
C LYS A 112 -5.93 1.52 5.41
N GLY A 113 -5.77 0.27 5.81
CA GLY A 113 -4.98 -0.71 5.08
C GLY A 113 -4.38 -1.76 6.00
N TRP A 114 -3.41 -2.49 5.47
CA TRP A 114 -2.69 -3.53 6.20
C TRP A 114 -1.20 -3.20 6.26
N ILE A 115 -0.57 -3.64 7.33
CA ILE A 115 0.87 -3.50 7.53
C ILE A 115 1.50 -4.85 7.82
N PHE A 116 2.69 -5.03 7.30
CA PHE A 116 3.57 -6.16 7.57
C PHE A 116 4.98 -5.61 7.79
N PHE A 117 5.72 -6.16 8.75
CA PHE A 117 7.08 -5.74 8.99
C PHE A 117 7.92 -6.83 9.64
N ILE A 118 9.22 -6.78 9.37
CA ILE A 118 10.27 -7.60 9.98
C ILE A 118 11.45 -6.70 10.37
N GLY A 119 12.39 -7.23 11.15
CA GLY A 119 13.58 -6.51 11.60
C GLY A 119 13.91 -6.85 13.04
N ALA A 120 14.38 -5.87 13.82
CA ALA A 120 14.78 -6.06 15.22
C ALA A 120 14.43 -4.84 16.09
N PHE A 121 14.08 -5.09 17.34
CA PHE A 121 13.96 -4.07 18.38
C PHE A 121 15.14 -4.09 19.35
N LYS A 122 15.51 -2.93 19.88
CA LYS A 122 16.40 -2.81 21.05
C LYS A 122 15.69 -3.14 22.37
N ASN A 123 14.42 -2.78 22.43
CA ASN A 123 13.47 -3.06 23.51
C ASN A 123 12.05 -2.77 23.00
N CYS A 124 11.06 -3.37 23.62
CA CYS A 124 9.65 -3.20 23.25
C CYS A 124 8.70 -3.45 24.43
N GLU A 125 7.45 -3.07 24.25
CA GLU A 125 6.34 -3.43 25.16
C GLU A 125 5.27 -4.14 24.34
N ILE A 126 4.90 -5.35 24.77
CA ILE A 126 3.80 -6.12 24.20
C ILE A 126 2.67 -6.31 25.21
N GLY A 127 1.52 -6.78 24.76
CA GLY A 127 0.31 -6.94 25.58
C GLY A 127 -0.40 -8.26 25.36
N TYR A 128 -0.93 -8.81 26.45
CA TYR A 128 -1.93 -9.88 26.44
C TYR A 128 -3.25 -9.33 26.98
N TYR A 129 -4.35 -9.53 26.25
CA TYR A 129 -5.67 -9.09 26.71
C TYR A 129 -6.31 -10.16 27.58
N CYS A 130 -6.51 -9.87 28.88
CA CYS A 130 -7.25 -10.74 29.78
C CYS A 130 -8.74 -10.50 29.57
N GLN A 131 -9.42 -11.47 28.96
CA GLN A 131 -10.82 -11.36 28.52
C GLN A 131 -11.78 -11.24 29.71
N ASP A 132 -11.60 -12.03 30.76
CA ASP A 132 -12.43 -11.96 31.97
C ASP A 132 -12.38 -10.59 32.65
N LYS A 133 -11.18 -10.00 32.69
CA LYS A 133 -10.94 -8.69 33.32
C LYS A 133 -11.13 -7.53 32.36
N LYS A 134 -11.35 -7.80 31.06
CA LYS A 134 -11.36 -6.82 29.96
C LYS A 134 -10.20 -5.81 30.03
N LYS A 135 -8.99 -6.30 30.31
CA LYS A 135 -7.79 -5.47 30.56
C LYS A 135 -6.54 -6.07 29.94
N TYR A 136 -5.69 -5.22 29.38
CA TYR A 136 -4.37 -5.62 28.90
C TYR A 136 -3.37 -5.78 30.05
N LYS A 137 -2.67 -6.92 30.07
CA LYS A 137 -1.43 -7.13 30.81
C LYS A 137 -0.26 -6.74 29.90
N LYS A 138 0.42 -5.65 30.26
CA LYS A 138 1.63 -5.17 29.55
C LYS A 138 2.86 -5.97 29.98
N ILE A 139 3.72 -6.27 29.02
CA ILE A 139 4.94 -7.06 29.19
C ILE A 139 6.08 -6.25 28.57
N LYS A 140 6.97 -5.73 29.42
CA LYS A 140 8.15 -4.97 29.00
C LYS A 140 9.31 -5.91 28.71
N ILE A 141 9.88 -5.79 27.52
CA ILE A 141 11.05 -6.56 27.08
C ILE A 141 12.21 -5.58 26.94
N ARG A 142 13.12 -5.62 27.92
CA ARG A 142 14.27 -4.69 28.03
C ARG A 142 15.56 -5.28 27.46
N LYS A 143 15.47 -6.05 26.38
CA LYS A 143 16.59 -6.67 25.67
C LYS A 143 16.38 -6.61 24.16
N PRO A 144 17.46 -6.70 23.35
CA PRO A 144 17.33 -6.86 21.91
C PRO A 144 16.54 -8.12 21.55
N VAL A 145 15.69 -8.02 20.54
CA VAL A 145 14.88 -9.13 20.00
C VAL A 145 14.68 -8.95 18.50
N GLU A 146 14.65 -10.06 17.76
CA GLU A 146 14.25 -10.09 16.35
C GLU A 146 12.72 -10.01 16.25
N ILE A 147 12.22 -9.26 15.27
CA ILE A 147 10.83 -9.23 14.83
C ILE A 147 10.68 -10.31 13.76
N LEU A 148 10.33 -11.51 14.20
CA LEU A 148 10.14 -12.66 13.31
C LEU A 148 8.92 -12.46 12.39
N SER A 149 7.87 -11.82 12.92
CA SER A 149 6.71 -11.42 12.14
C SER A 149 5.96 -10.29 12.84
N GLY A 150 5.80 -9.16 12.17
CA GLY A 150 4.88 -8.09 12.55
C GLY A 150 3.75 -8.00 11.55
N SER A 151 2.51 -8.02 12.02
CA SER A 151 1.33 -7.87 11.18
C SER A 151 0.25 -7.05 11.86
N GLY A 152 -0.52 -6.31 11.07
CA GLY A 152 -1.54 -5.44 11.61
C GLY A 152 -2.38 -4.73 10.57
N ASN A 153 -3.24 -3.85 11.06
CA ASN A 153 -4.11 -3.03 10.23
C ASN A 153 -4.07 -1.56 10.66
N LEU A 154 -4.43 -0.72 9.69
CA LEU A 154 -4.63 0.72 9.84
C LEU A 154 -6.12 0.99 9.74
N SER A 155 -6.63 1.82 10.63
CA SER A 155 -8.02 2.29 10.65
C SER A 155 -8.08 3.65 11.34
N LEU A 156 -9.27 4.24 11.48
CA LEU A 156 -9.41 5.46 12.28
C LEU A 156 -9.96 5.16 13.67
N LYS A 157 -9.41 5.81 14.68
CA LYS A 157 -9.99 5.92 16.02
C LYS A 157 -9.91 7.39 16.41
N ASP A 158 -11.02 7.98 16.86
CA ASP A 158 -11.10 9.41 17.20
C ASP A 158 -10.57 10.33 16.08
N ASN A 159 -10.91 9.99 14.82
CA ASN A 159 -10.45 10.64 13.58
C ASN A 159 -8.93 10.66 13.35
N LYS A 160 -8.15 9.91 14.12
CA LYS A 160 -6.69 9.72 13.94
C LYS A 160 -6.40 8.32 13.41
N VAL A 161 -5.31 8.18 12.66
CA VAL A 161 -4.84 6.85 12.22
C VAL A 161 -4.50 6.05 13.47
N PHE A 162 -5.06 4.85 13.56
CA PHE A 162 -4.84 3.90 14.63
C PHE A 162 -4.23 2.64 14.04
N ILE A 163 -3.09 2.24 14.61
CA ILE A 163 -2.36 1.03 14.24
C ILE A 163 -2.72 -0.06 15.25
N HIS A 164 -3.31 -1.14 14.77
CA HIS A 164 -3.46 -2.36 15.56
C HIS A 164 -2.49 -3.40 15.00
N ALA A 165 -1.38 -3.60 15.70
CA ALA A 165 -0.34 -4.56 15.31
C ALA A 165 -0.14 -5.62 16.38
N HIS A 166 0.18 -6.82 15.93
CA HIS A 166 0.67 -7.93 16.74
C HIS A 166 2.05 -8.33 16.23
N VAL A 167 2.87 -8.87 17.12
CA VAL A 167 4.24 -9.31 16.79
C VAL A 167 4.53 -10.70 17.34
N VAL A 168 5.35 -11.43 16.59
CA VAL A 168 6.14 -12.57 17.05
C VAL A 168 7.59 -12.11 17.11
N LEU A 169 8.21 -12.34 18.25
CA LEU A 169 9.56 -11.91 18.60
C LEU A 169 10.42 -13.13 18.89
N GLY A 170 11.69 -13.10 18.50
CA GLY A 170 12.70 -14.10 18.81
C GLY A 170 13.81 -13.51 19.66
N ASP A 171 14.22 -14.21 20.72
CA ASP A 171 15.42 -13.84 21.47
C ASP A 171 16.67 -14.61 21.03
N GLU A 172 17.80 -14.31 21.66
CA GLU A 172 19.11 -14.89 21.34
C GLU A 172 19.17 -16.42 21.45
N SER A 173 18.26 -17.04 22.21
CA SER A 173 18.16 -18.50 22.33
C SER A 173 17.26 -19.13 21.25
N GLY A 174 16.72 -18.32 20.33
CA GLY A 174 15.73 -18.74 19.34
C GLY A 174 14.32 -18.92 19.91
N LYS A 175 14.09 -18.56 21.19
CA LYS A 175 12.76 -18.68 21.79
C LYS A 175 11.82 -17.63 21.22
N ALA A 176 10.69 -18.09 20.70
CA ALA A 176 9.64 -17.24 20.18
C ALA A 176 8.59 -16.89 21.25
N PHE A 177 8.15 -15.63 21.26
CA PHE A 177 7.02 -15.16 22.06
C PHE A 177 6.35 -13.97 21.35
N GLY A 178 5.10 -13.65 21.69
CA GLY A 178 4.36 -12.64 20.94
C GLY A 178 3.16 -12.07 21.68
N GLY A 179 2.55 -11.05 21.08
CA GLY A 179 1.39 -10.37 21.63
C GLY A 179 1.01 -9.11 20.85
N HIS A 180 0.09 -8.35 21.42
CA HIS A 180 -0.27 -7.01 20.92
C HIS A 180 0.92 -6.06 21.07
N LEU A 181 1.31 -5.33 20.03
CA LEU A 181 2.44 -4.41 20.08
C LEU A 181 1.99 -3.03 20.59
N TYR A 182 2.55 -2.58 21.72
CA TYR A 182 2.33 -1.22 22.22
C TYR A 182 3.40 -0.24 21.75
N SER A 183 4.67 -0.65 21.78
CA SER A 183 5.81 0.19 21.41
C SER A 183 7.03 -0.69 21.13
N GLY A 184 7.99 -0.14 20.40
CA GLY A 184 9.21 -0.86 20.02
C GLY A 184 10.27 0.08 19.51
N LYS A 185 11.40 0.16 20.23
CA LYS A 185 12.55 0.97 19.81
C LYS A 185 13.31 0.23 18.71
N ILE A 186 13.20 0.71 17.48
CA ILE A 186 13.74 0.07 16.28
C ILE A 186 15.27 0.00 16.33
N PHE A 187 15.82 -1.18 16.08
CA PHE A 187 17.21 -1.34 15.65
C PHE A 187 17.28 -1.34 14.11
N ALA A 188 16.52 -2.23 13.47
CA ALA A 188 16.28 -2.24 12.03
C ALA A 188 14.82 -2.63 11.79
N CYS A 189 14.15 -2.06 10.79
CA CYS A 189 12.81 -2.49 10.44
C CYS A 189 12.50 -2.17 8.98
N GLU A 190 11.98 -3.17 8.29
CA GLU A 190 11.47 -3.10 6.93
C GLU A 190 9.95 -3.21 7.00
N LEU A 191 9.28 -2.13 6.62
CA LEU A 191 7.84 -1.98 6.65
C LEU A 191 7.26 -2.11 5.24
N PHE A 192 6.17 -2.86 5.15
CA PHE A 192 5.33 -3.00 3.98
C PHE A 192 3.91 -2.55 4.33
N ILE A 193 3.34 -1.64 3.55
CA ILE A 193 1.96 -1.15 3.72
C ILE A 193 1.17 -1.40 2.45
N ILE A 194 -0.04 -1.94 2.62
CA ILE A 194 -1.05 -2.09 1.58
C ILE A 194 -2.21 -1.14 1.91
N PRO A 195 -2.28 0.05 1.29
CA PRO A 195 -3.40 0.96 1.49
C PRO A 195 -4.71 0.37 0.96
N SER A 196 -5.81 0.61 1.66
CA SER A 196 -7.15 0.18 1.22
C SER A 196 -8.00 1.37 0.77
N LYS A 197 -8.75 1.21 -0.32
CA LYS A 197 -9.73 2.19 -0.84
C LYS A 197 -11.16 1.87 -0.37
N GLY A 198 -12.10 2.81 -0.52
CA GLY A 198 -13.51 2.64 -0.14
C GLY A 198 -13.87 3.18 1.25
N LYS A 199 -14.99 2.71 1.84
CA LYS A 199 -15.53 3.18 3.13
C LYS A 199 -14.46 3.21 4.21
N ILE A 200 -14.41 4.30 4.98
CA ILE A 200 -13.47 4.45 6.10
C ILE A 200 -13.85 3.45 7.19
N LEU A 201 -12.86 2.70 7.67
CA LEU A 201 -13.02 1.83 8.84
C LEU A 201 -12.76 2.66 10.10
N LYS A 202 -13.81 2.87 10.90
CA LYS A 202 -13.74 3.56 12.19
C LYS A 202 -13.84 2.55 13.32
N ARG A 203 -13.07 2.79 14.39
CA ARG A 203 -13.12 2.01 15.61
C ARG A 203 -14.01 2.69 16.64
N GLU A 204 -14.92 1.93 17.22
CA GLU A 204 -15.78 2.34 18.34
C GLU A 204 -15.61 1.36 19.49
N PHE A 205 -15.96 1.82 20.71
CA PHE A 205 -15.91 0.96 21.88
C PHE A 205 -17.01 -0.09 21.81
N ASP A 206 -16.63 -1.35 21.97
CA ASP A 206 -17.54 -2.48 22.07
C ASP A 206 -17.67 -2.90 23.53
N GLU A 207 -18.88 -2.83 24.09
CA GLU A 207 -19.14 -3.12 25.50
C GLU A 207 -18.95 -4.61 25.83
N ILE A 208 -19.21 -5.49 24.86
CA ILE A 208 -19.12 -6.93 25.04
C ILE A 208 -17.66 -7.34 25.28
N THR A 209 -16.73 -6.82 24.47
CA THR A 209 -15.30 -7.17 24.57
C THR A 209 -14.48 -6.19 25.41
N GLY A 210 -14.95 -4.94 25.60
CA GLY A 210 -14.18 -3.85 26.20
C GLY A 210 -13.07 -3.29 25.28
N LEU A 211 -13.12 -3.59 23.99
CA LEU A 211 -12.11 -3.19 23.01
C LEU A 211 -12.62 -2.11 22.06
N SER A 212 -11.71 -1.48 21.31
CA SER A 212 -12.08 -0.61 20.20
C SER A 212 -12.08 -1.39 18.89
N LEU A 213 -13.26 -1.80 18.41
CA LEU A 213 -13.45 -2.67 17.25
C LEU A 213 -14.01 -1.88 16.05
N TRP A 214 -13.90 -2.43 14.85
CA TRP A 214 -14.48 -1.79 13.66
C TRP A 214 -16.00 -1.78 13.75
N LYS A 215 -16.61 -0.62 13.44
CA LYS A 215 -18.06 -0.52 13.26
C LYS A 215 -18.42 -0.90 11.82
N GLU A 216 -19.37 -1.81 11.67
CA GLU A 216 -19.94 -2.20 10.37
C GLU A 216 -20.86 -1.09 9.81
#